data_AF-A0A7C4G8U8-F1
#
_entry.id   AF-A0A7C4G8U8-F1
#
_cell.length_a   1.000
_cell.length_b   1.000
_cell.length_c   1.000
_cell.angle_alpha   90.00
_cell.angle_beta   90.00
_cell.angle_gamma   90.00
#
_symmetry.space_group_name_H-M   'P 1'
#
loop_
_entity.id
_entity.type
_entity.pdbx_description
1 polymer ?
#
loop_
_entity_poly.entity_id
_entity_poly.type
_entity_poly.pdbx_seq_one_letter_code
_entity_poly.pdbx_strand_id
1 'polypeptide(L)'
;MDLPENLKLKLAFEGKAKLYVPDLDYYGVNEPSHAPVFYNPNMVFDRDLSVLVINRFKDYVNGDLRICDALSGIGVRGIRYGLEV
;
A
#
# COMPACT_ATOMS: atom_id res chain seq x y z
N MET A 1 14.36 -10.96 -8.62
CA MET A 1 14.21 -9.61 -9.20
C MET A 1 15.15 -8.75 -8.41
N ASP A 2 16.29 -8.40 -9.01
CA ASP A 2 17.29 -7.59 -8.32
C ASP A 2 16.79 -6.14 -8.33
N LEU A 3 16.67 -5.57 -7.12
CA LEU A 3 16.38 -4.16 -7.00
C LEU A 3 17.58 -3.38 -7.54
N PRO A 4 17.39 -2.28 -8.29
CA PRO A 4 18.50 -1.47 -8.73
C PRO A 4 19.30 -1.00 -7.51
N GLU A 5 20.64 -1.08 -7.59
CA GLU A 5 21.57 -0.69 -6.50
C GLU A 5 21.30 0.72 -5.96
N ASN A 6 20.63 1.57 -6.74
CA ASN A 6 20.26 2.95 -6.40
C ASN A 6 18.73 3.16 -6.44
N LEU A 7 17.99 2.44 -5.61
CA LEU A 7 16.55 2.67 -5.45
C LEU A 7 16.31 4.05 -4.79
N LYS A 8 15.73 4.99 -5.54
CA LYS A 8 15.34 6.30 -5.05
C LYS A 8 13.91 6.25 -4.56
N LEU A 9 13.78 6.45 -3.26
CA LEU A 9 12.51 6.44 -2.56
C LEU A 9 12.27 7.80 -1.94
N LYS A 10 11.00 8.16 -1.83
CA LYS A 10 10.53 9.28 -1.01
C LYS A 10 9.63 8.78 0.10
N LEU A 11 9.57 9.56 1.17
CA LEU A 11 8.68 9.28 2.29
C LEU A 11 7.25 9.70 1.91
N ALA A 12 6.28 8.83 2.16
CA ALA A 12 4.86 9.11 2.01
C ALA A 12 4.08 8.65 3.25
N PHE A 13 2.91 9.25 3.43
CA PHE A 13 1.98 8.91 4.50
C PHE A 13 0.63 8.58 3.87
N GLU A 14 0.05 7.46 4.27
CA GLU A 14 -1.29 7.05 3.85
C GLU A 14 -2.02 6.42 5.04
N GLY A 15 -3.12 7.04 5.47
CA GLY A 15 -3.76 6.65 6.73
C GLY A 15 -2.78 6.73 7.90
N LYS A 16 -2.62 5.63 8.65
CA LYS A 16 -1.61 5.51 9.72
C LYS A 16 -0.25 5.01 9.24
N ALA A 17 -0.14 4.62 7.97
CA ALA A 17 1.09 4.04 7.44
C ALA A 17 2.09 5.12 7.03
N LYS A 18 3.35 4.95 7.48
CA LYS A 18 4.52 5.72 7.06
C LYS A 18 5.38 4.82 6.17
N LEU A 19 5.55 5.18 4.90
CA LEU A 19 6.06 4.28 3.86
C LEU A 19 7.15 4.95 3.03
N TYR A 20 8.09 4.15 2.53
CA TYR A 20 8.98 4.57 1.45
C TYR A 20 8.37 4.13 0.12
N VAL A 21 8.13 5.09 -0.77
CA VAL A 21 7.50 4.89 -2.09
C VAL A 21 8.48 5.25 -3.19
N PRO A 22 8.38 4.67 -4.41
CA PRO A 22 9.23 5.06 -5.52
C PRO A 22 9.07 6.55 -5.82
N ASP A 23 10.19 7.24 -6.03
CA ASP A 23 10.13 8.63 -6.47
C ASP A 23 9.90 8.71 -7.98
N LEU A 24 8.62 8.73 -8.37
CA LEU A 24 8.21 8.75 -9.78
C LEU A 24 8.81 9.93 -10.56
N ASP A 25 9.02 11.07 -9.89
CA ASP A 25 9.63 12.26 -10.48
C ASP A 25 11.11 12.01 -10.83
N TYR A 26 11.86 11.36 -9.93
CA TYR A 26 13.24 10.94 -10.18
C TYR A 26 13.33 9.93 -11.33
N TYR A 27 12.37 9.01 -11.41
CA TYR A 27 12.33 8.00 -12.46
C TYR A 27 11.79 8.54 -13.80
N GLY A 28 11.23 9.75 -13.83
CA GLY A 28 10.67 10.35 -15.04
C GLY A 28 9.47 9.56 -15.60
N VAL A 29 8.74 8.83 -14.74
CA VAL A 29 7.61 7.98 -15.14
C VAL A 29 6.31 8.54 -14.56
N ASN A 30 5.30 8.69 -15.41
CA ASN A 30 3.96 9.08 -14.98
C ASN A 30 3.09 7.87 -14.61
N GLU A 31 3.43 6.70 -15.16
CA GLU A 31 2.70 5.46 -14.90
C GLU A 31 3.41 4.67 -13.79
N PRO A 32 2.76 4.44 -12.62
CA PRO A 32 3.40 3.77 -11.49
C PRO A 32 3.88 2.34 -11.77
N SER A 33 3.35 1.69 -12.81
CA SER A 33 3.76 0.36 -13.29
C SER A 33 5.19 0.33 -13.84
N HIS A 34 5.72 1.48 -14.27
CA HIS A 34 7.08 1.60 -14.81
C HIS A 34 8.14 1.90 -13.73
N ALA A 35 7.75 2.11 -12.47
CA ALA A 35 8.70 2.27 -11.37
C ALA A 35 9.28 0.90 -10.94
N PRO A 36 10.48 0.87 -10.32
CA PRO A 36 11.10 -0.39 -9.88
C PRO A 36 10.29 -1.18 -8.84
N VAL A 37 9.42 -0.49 -8.10
CA VAL A 37 8.45 -1.06 -7.17
C VAL A 37 7.12 -0.33 -7.34
N PHE A 38 5.99 -1.02 -7.17
CA PHE A 38 4.68 -0.47 -7.50
C PHE A 38 4.02 0.27 -6.32
N TYR A 39 3.69 1.55 -6.53
CA TYR A 39 2.81 2.34 -5.65
C TYR A 39 1.99 3.34 -6.47
N ASN A 40 0.66 3.17 -6.49
CA ASN A 40 -0.24 4.11 -7.13
C ASN A 40 -0.92 5.02 -6.08
N PRO A 41 -0.64 6.34 -6.04
CA PRO A 41 -1.30 7.27 -5.13
C PRO A 41 -2.79 7.47 -5.44
N ASN A 42 -3.25 7.21 -6.67
CA ASN A 42 -4.68 7.31 -7.00
C ASN A 42 -5.52 6.19 -6.37
N MET A 43 -4.89 5.16 -5.80
CA MET A 43 -5.55 4.04 -5.14
C MET A 43 -5.75 4.25 -3.62
N VAL A 44 -5.49 5.46 -3.09
CA VAL A 44 -5.69 5.77 -1.67
C VAL A 44 -7.16 5.56 -1.26
N PHE A 45 -8.11 6.08 -2.04
CA PHE A 45 -9.54 5.93 -1.76
C PHE A 45 -9.98 4.46 -1.74
N ASP A 46 -9.50 3.66 -2.69
CA ASP A 46 -9.79 2.23 -2.74
C ASP A 46 -9.28 1.50 -1.47
N ARG A 47 -8.10 1.86 -0.98
CA ARG A 47 -7.54 1.30 0.26
C ARG A 47 -8.28 1.79 1.50
N ASP A 48 -8.69 3.06 1.55
CA ASP A 48 -9.54 3.60 2.63
C ASP A 48 -10.86 2.85 2.73
N LEU A 49 -11.55 2.66 1.59
CA LEU A 49 -12.79 1.91 1.54
C LEU A 49 -12.58 0.47 2.01
N SER A 50 -11.48 -0.16 1.59
CA SER A 50 -11.15 -1.52 1.98
C SER A 50 -10.93 -1.66 3.49
N VAL A 51 -10.24 -0.72 4.13
CA VAL A 51 -10.07 -0.68 5.60
C VAL A 51 -11.44 -0.55 6.29
N LEU A 52 -12.32 0.32 5.81
CA LEU A 52 -13.66 0.49 6.37
C LEU A 52 -14.51 -0.78 6.27
N VAL A 53 -14.50 -1.43 5.10
CA VAL A 53 -15.25 -2.68 4.87
C VAL A 53 -14.75 -3.79 5.79
N ILE A 54 -13.43 -3.95 5.93
CA ILE A 54 -12.88 -5.01 6.76
C ILE A 54 -13.18 -4.78 8.24
N ASN A 55 -13.10 -3.54 8.73
CA ASN A 55 -13.53 -3.21 10.10
C ASN A 55 -14.97 -3.62 10.36
N ARG A 56 -15.89 -3.33 9.43
CA ARG A 56 -17.30 -3.74 9.54
C ARG A 56 -17.49 -5.25 9.44
N PHE A 57 -16.72 -5.91 8.59
CA PHE A 57 -16.76 -7.35 8.47
C PHE A 57 -16.25 -8.06 9.74
N LYS A 58 -15.20 -7.54 10.36
CA LYS A 58 -14.66 -8.02 11.65
C LYS A 58 -15.74 -7.98 12.74
N ASP A 59 -16.47 -6.87 12.86
CA ASP A 59 -17.60 -6.73 13.79
C ASP A 59 -18.69 -7.77 13.48
N TYR A 60 -19.01 -7.97 12.20
CA TYR A 60 -20.05 -8.89 11.75
C TYR A 60 -19.74 -10.36 12.05
N VAL A 61 -18.49 -10.80 11.88
CA VAL A 61 -18.09 -12.20 12.15
C VAL A 61 -17.69 -12.46 13.61
N ASN A 62 -17.64 -11.42 14.45
CA ASN A 62 -17.31 -11.48 15.87
C ASN A 62 -16.05 -12.31 16.16
N GLY A 63 -14.97 -12.09 15.40
CA GLY A 63 -13.75 -12.88 15.54
C GLY A 63 -12.54 -12.26 14.84
N ASP A 64 -11.38 -12.85 15.11
CA ASP A 64 -10.12 -12.44 14.49
C ASP A 64 -10.10 -12.77 13.00
N LEU A 65 -9.66 -11.81 12.20
CA LEU A 65 -9.51 -11.97 10.75
C LEU A 65 -8.07 -12.37 10.40
N ARG A 66 -7.94 -13.35 9.50
CA ARG A 66 -6.70 -13.60 8.77
C ARG A 66 -6.84 -13.06 7.36
N ILE A 67 -6.01 -12.09 7.01
CA ILE A 67 -6.13 -11.34 5.75
C ILE A 67 -4.87 -11.54 4.92
N CYS A 68 -5.02 -11.70 3.61
CA CYS A 68 -3.92 -11.84 2.65
C CYS A 68 -3.90 -10.66 1.67
N ASP A 69 -2.77 -9.97 1.55
CA ASP A 69 -2.51 -8.96 0.52
C ASP A 69 -1.74 -9.60 -0.64
N ALA A 70 -2.46 -10.35 -1.48
CA ALA A 70 -1.85 -11.27 -2.46
C ALA A 70 -0.96 -10.60 -3.52
N LEU A 71 -1.24 -9.35 -3.88
CA LEU A 71 -0.51 -8.56 -4.87
C LEU A 71 -0.08 -7.23 -4.23
N SER A 72 0.72 -7.37 -3.17
CA SER A 72 1.04 -6.30 -2.22
C SER A 72 1.67 -5.04 -2.83
N GLY A 73 2.38 -5.13 -3.96
CA GLY A 73 3.26 -4.04 -4.40
C GLY A 73 4.27 -3.73 -3.29
N ILE A 74 4.31 -2.47 -2.83
CA ILE A 74 5.10 -2.09 -1.64
C ILE A 74 4.48 -2.53 -0.28
N GLY A 75 3.32 -3.18 -0.28
CA GLY A 75 2.63 -3.69 0.91
C GLY A 75 1.73 -2.69 1.63
N VAL A 76 1.45 -1.52 1.03
CA VAL A 76 0.65 -0.46 1.68
C VAL A 76 -0.70 -0.95 2.19
N ARG A 77 -1.39 -1.83 1.47
CA ARG A 77 -2.70 -2.35 1.86
C ARG A 77 -2.58 -3.27 3.07
N GLY A 78 -1.71 -4.28 3.02
CA GLY A 78 -1.46 -5.17 4.16
C GLY A 78 -0.98 -4.43 5.41
N ILE A 79 -0.07 -3.46 5.25
CA ILE A 79 0.40 -2.62 6.36
C ILE A 79 -0.76 -1.84 6.99
N ARG A 80 -1.60 -1.21 6.17
CA ARG A 80 -2.76 -0.47 6.69
C ARG A 80 -3.77 -1.39 7.37
N TYR A 81 -3.98 -2.61 6.88
CA TYR A 81 -4.78 -3.59 7.63
C TYR A 81 -4.20 -3.87 9.02
N GLY A 82 -2.89 -4.09 9.13
CA GLY A 82 -2.26 -4.30 10.45
C GLY A 82 -2.30 -3.10 11.41
N LEU A 83 -2.48 -1.88 10.90
CA LEU A 83 -2.51 -0.64 11.69
C LEU A 83 -3.93 -0.11 11.97
N GLU A 84 -4.91 -0.47 11.14
CA GLU A 84 -6.21 0.19 11.06
C GLU A 84 -7.41 -0.76 11.14
N VAL A 85 -7.23 -2.09 11.22
CA VAL A 85 -8.26 -3.12 11.39
C VAL A 85 -8.06 -3.88 12.69
#